data_AF-A0A2Z2KAH1-F1
#
_entry.id   AF-A0A2Z2KAH1-F1
#
_cell.length_a   1.000
_cell.length_b   1.000
_cell.length_c   1.000
_cell.angle_alpha   90.00
_cell.angle_beta   90.00
_cell.angle_gamma   90.00
#
_symmetry.space_group_name_H-M   'P 1'
#
loop_
_entity.id
_entity.type
_entity.pdbx_description
1 polymer ?
#
loop_
_entity_poly.entity_id
_entity_poly.type
_entity_poly.pdbx_seq_one_letter_code
_entity_poly.pdbx_strand_id
1 'polypeptide(L)'
;MNIYDTVDCPYCGYENDMSHALTDGLSDDNKLDWECQKCDEEFEVTVEFEPSYSADKIVYHECDKCGTKTRNIYKRGMVFPFPESLEGKSFCKSCWAEAYLKECEKGSNIKL
;
A
#
# COMPACT_ATOMS: atom_id res chain seq x y z
N MET A 1 28.65 -1.45 6.92
CA MET A 1 27.82 -1.17 8.11
C MET A 1 27.09 -2.48 8.38
N ASN A 2 27.44 -3.18 9.45
CA ASN A 2 26.78 -4.44 9.79
C ASN A 2 25.39 -4.09 10.30
N ILE A 3 24.37 -4.26 9.45
CA ILE A 3 22.95 -4.01 9.75
C ILE A 3 22.41 -5.31 10.35
N TYR A 4 22.90 -5.67 11.53
CA TYR A 4 22.18 -6.63 12.36
C TYR A 4 21.44 -5.76 13.38
N ASP A 5 20.11 -5.80 13.33
CA ASP A 5 19.28 -5.12 14.31
C ASP A 5 19.49 -5.86 15.63
N THR A 6 20.31 -5.30 16.53
CA THR A 6 20.58 -5.89 17.84
C THR A 6 20.34 -4.91 18.97
N VAL A 7 20.02 -5.43 20.15
CA VAL A 7 19.83 -4.63 21.36
C VAL A 7 20.51 -5.28 22.56
N ASP A 8 21.24 -4.48 23.33
CA ASP A 8 21.88 -4.94 24.55
C ASP A 8 20.86 -5.18 25.66
N CYS A 9 20.90 -6.38 26.25
CA CYS A 9 20.13 -6.71 27.44
C CYS A 9 20.56 -5.81 28.60
N PRO A 10 19.63 -5.06 29.24
CA PRO A 10 19.97 -4.15 30.33
C PRO A 10 20.45 -4.87 31.61
N TYR A 11 20.18 -6.18 31.72
CA TYR A 11 20.54 -6.97 32.91
C TYR A 11 21.90 -7.65 32.80
N CYS A 12 22.22 -8.24 31.65
CA CYS A 12 23.42 -9.06 31.47
C CYS A 12 24.38 -8.60 30.36
N GLY A 13 24.02 -7.53 29.63
CA GLY A 13 24.82 -6.96 28.53
C GLY A 13 24.97 -7.87 27.32
N TYR A 14 24.12 -8.89 27.18
CA TYR A 14 24.08 -9.73 25.99
C TYR A 14 23.38 -9.02 24.85
N GLU A 15 23.97 -9.05 23.66
CA GLU A 15 23.45 -8.48 22.43
C GLU A 15 22.39 -9.43 21.83
N ASN A 16 21.11 -9.07 21.94
CA ASN A 16 19.99 -9.87 21.43
C ASN A 16 19.79 -9.62 19.94
N ASP A 17 19.52 -10.69 19.19
CA ASP A 17 19.13 -10.62 17.77
C ASP A 17 17.68 -10.15 17.62
N MET A 18 17.47 -9.01 16.95
CA MET A 18 16.17 -8.39 16.74
C MET A 18 15.62 -8.60 15.32
N SER A 19 16.19 -9.52 14.52
CA SER A 19 15.78 -9.77 13.13
C SER A 19 14.28 -10.09 12.95
N HIS A 20 13.61 -10.52 14.02
CA HIS A 20 12.18 -10.87 14.05
C HIS A 20 11.34 -9.95 14.95
N ALA A 21 11.89 -8.87 15.49
CA ALA A 21 11.20 -8.05 16.49
C ALA A 21 9.84 -7.49 16.06
N LEU A 22 9.66 -7.24 14.76
CA LEU A 22 8.45 -6.63 14.21
C LEU A 22 7.48 -7.62 13.56
N THR A 23 7.75 -8.94 13.59
CA THR A 23 6.91 -9.93 12.88
C THR A 23 5.51 -10.04 13.47
N ASP A 24 5.39 -9.85 14.77
CA ASP A 24 4.11 -9.95 15.50
C ASP A 24 3.39 -8.60 15.63
N GLY A 25 3.92 -7.57 14.95
CA GLY A 25 3.43 -6.20 15.00
C GLY A 25 4.12 -5.37 16.08
N LEU A 26 3.83 -4.07 16.06
CA LEU A 26 4.34 -3.09 17.00
C LEU A 26 3.15 -2.36 17.62
N SER A 27 3.20 -2.07 18.91
CA SER A 27 2.16 -1.30 19.59
C SER A 27 2.11 0.16 19.09
N ASP A 28 1.01 0.85 19.38
CA ASP A 28 0.81 2.26 19.00
C ASP A 28 1.84 3.22 19.64
N ASP A 29 2.51 2.81 20.72
CA ASP A 29 3.57 3.56 21.40
C ASP A 29 4.99 3.13 20.99
N ASN A 30 5.12 2.35 19.91
CA ASN A 30 6.38 1.86 19.35
C ASN A 30 7.21 1.00 20.31
N LYS A 31 6.56 0.22 21.16
CA LYS A 31 7.20 -0.61 22.17
C LYS A 31 6.85 -2.09 21.99
N LEU A 32 7.75 -2.94 22.48
CA LEU A 32 7.52 -4.38 22.57
C LEU A 32 8.28 -4.96 23.76
N ASP A 33 7.69 -5.99 24.37
CA ASP A 33 8.37 -6.77 25.39
C ASP A 33 9.28 -7.81 24.72
N TRP A 34 10.50 -7.95 25.24
CA TRP A 34 11.51 -8.85 24.70
C TRP A 34 12.14 -9.68 25.82
N GLU A 35 12.31 -10.98 25.59
CA GLU A 35 13.00 -11.88 26.52
C GLU A 35 14.48 -12.01 26.11
N CYS A 36 15.38 -11.82 27.07
CA CYS A 36 16.80 -11.95 26.78
C CYS A 36 17.17 -13.40 26.45
N GLN A 37 17.79 -13.64 25.29
CA GLN A 37 18.24 -14.96 24.82
C GLN A 37 19.33 -15.62 25.68
N LYS A 38 19.86 -14.92 26.70
CA LYS A 38 20.93 -15.41 27.59
C LYS A 38 20.51 -15.54 29.05
N CYS A 39 19.75 -14.58 29.59
CA CYS A 39 19.42 -14.55 31.01
C CYS A 39 17.93 -14.66 31.30
N ASP A 40 17.10 -14.85 30.27
CA ASP A 40 15.65 -15.07 30.36
C ASP A 40 14.87 -13.93 31.03
N GLU A 41 15.51 -12.79 31.28
CA GLU A 41 14.86 -11.59 31.84
C GLU A 41 14.14 -10.82 30.72
N GLU A 42 12.91 -10.40 31.00
CA GLU A 42 12.10 -9.57 30.10
C GLU A 42 12.47 -8.08 30.23
N PHE A 43 12.52 -7.40 29.09
CA PHE A 43 12.74 -5.95 29.01
C PHE A 43 11.96 -5.32 27.87
N GLU A 44 11.66 -4.04 28.00
CA GLU A 44 10.94 -3.26 26.99
C GLU A 44 11.93 -2.71 25.96
N VAL A 45 11.63 -2.89 24.68
CA VAL A 45 12.36 -2.30 23.55
C VAL A 45 11.51 -1.20 22.94
N THR A 46 12.11 -0.03 22.72
CA THR A 46 11.50 1.08 21.96
C THR A 46 12.08 1.11 20.55
N VAL A 47 11.21 1.11 19.55
CA VAL A 47 11.60 1.16 18.13
C VAL A 47 11.55 2.61 17.66
N GLU A 48 12.70 3.17 17.28
CA GLU A 48 12.79 4.53 16.74
C GLU A 48 12.72 4.51 15.21
N PHE A 49 11.88 5.39 14.64
CA PHE A 49 11.77 5.58 13.20
C PHE A 49 12.24 6.99 12.83
N GLU A 50 13.12 7.10 11.83
CA GLU A 50 13.42 8.39 11.22
C GLU A 50 12.38 8.71 10.13
N PRO A 51 11.84 9.94 10.08
CA PRO A 51 10.92 10.32 9.01
C PRO A 51 11.64 10.32 7.67
N SER A 52 11.16 9.50 6.73
CA SER A 52 11.58 9.56 5.33
C SER A 52 10.53 10.27 4.49
N TYR A 53 10.98 11.19 3.63
CA TYR A 53 10.12 11.91 2.70
C TYR A 53 10.53 11.54 1.27
N SER A 54 9.58 11.06 0.48
CA SER A 54 9.71 10.93 -0.97
C SER A 54 8.73 11.86 -1.68
N ALA A 55 9.03 12.20 -2.92
CA ALA A 55 8.14 13.00 -3.75
C ALA A 55 8.14 12.44 -5.18
N ASP A 56 6.96 12.39 -5.77
CA ASP A 56 6.75 11.96 -7.15
C ASP A 56 6.10 13.07 -7.97
N LYS A 57 6.34 13.05 -9.29
CA LYS A 57 5.71 14.00 -10.21
C LYS A 57 4.22 13.71 -10.31
N ILE A 58 3.40 14.76 -10.25
CA ILE A 58 2.00 14.66 -10.65
C ILE A 58 1.95 14.57 -12.18
N VAL A 59 1.59 13.40 -12.71
CA VAL A 59 1.41 13.19 -14.15
C VAL A 59 -0.08 13.34 -14.51
N TYR A 60 -0.38 14.30 -15.38
CA TYR A 60 -1.71 14.47 -15.96
C TYR A 60 -1.79 13.72 -17.28
N HIS A 61 -2.87 12.98 -17.47
CA HIS A 61 -3.18 12.30 -18.71
C HIS A 61 -4.42 12.93 -19.34
N GLU A 62 -4.46 12.94 -20.67
CA GLU A 62 -5.61 13.39 -21.43
C GLU A 62 -6.55 12.21 -21.68
N CYS A 63 -7.86 12.45 -21.54
CA CYS A 63 -8.87 11.45 -21.86
C CYS A 63 -9.03 11.31 -23.37
N ASP A 64 -8.88 10.09 -23.90
CA ASP A 64 -8.96 9.80 -25.34
C ASP A 64 -10.36 10.09 -25.94
N LYS A 65 -11.40 10.25 -25.10
CA LYS A 65 -12.77 10.57 -25.54
C LYS A 65 -13.10 12.06 -25.50
N CYS A 66 -12.78 12.74 -24.40
CA CYS A 66 -13.26 14.10 -24.14
C CYS A 66 -12.16 15.16 -24.01
N GLY A 67 -10.88 14.77 -24.12
CA GLY A 67 -9.74 15.69 -24.00
C GLY A 67 -9.51 16.25 -22.59
N THR A 68 -10.31 15.84 -21.59
CA THR A 68 -10.13 16.31 -20.21
C THR A 68 -8.80 15.81 -19.64
N LYS A 69 -7.98 16.73 -19.13
CA LYS A 69 -6.75 16.41 -18.42
C LYS A 69 -7.04 16.04 -16.98
N THR A 70 -6.59 14.87 -16.54
CA THR A 70 -6.80 14.36 -15.18
C THR A 70 -5.61 13.55 -14.71
N ARG A 71 -5.34 13.57 -13.40
CA ARG A 71 -4.38 12.64 -12.77
C ARG A 71 -4.92 11.21 -12.64
N ASN A 72 -6.25 11.06 -12.65
CA ASN A 72 -6.95 9.80 -12.43
C ASN A 72 -7.48 9.26 -13.77
N ILE A 73 -6.61 8.61 -14.54
CA ILE A 73 -6.98 8.00 -15.83
C ILE A 73 -7.23 6.51 -15.66
N TYR A 74 -8.29 6.01 -16.29
CA TYR A 74 -8.74 4.63 -16.21
C TYR A 74 -8.22 3.89 -17.46
N LYS A 75 -7.50 2.79 -17.24
CA LYS A 75 -6.99 1.88 -18.29
C LYS A 75 -7.39 0.44 -17.97
N ARG A 76 -7.44 -0.41 -19.00
CA ARG A 76 -7.68 -1.85 -18.81
C ARG A 76 -6.63 -2.44 -17.86
N GLY A 77 -7.07 -3.28 -16.93
CA GLY A 77 -6.23 -3.89 -15.88
C GLY A 77 -6.11 -3.05 -14.61
N MET A 78 -6.47 -1.77 -14.64
CA MET A 78 -6.47 -0.92 -13.42
C MET A 78 -7.80 -0.93 -12.68
N VAL A 79 -8.91 -1.13 -13.41
CA VAL A 79 -10.27 -1.08 -12.85
C VAL A 79 -11.10 -2.20 -13.46
N PHE A 80 -11.87 -2.90 -12.62
CA PHE A 80 -12.76 -3.98 -13.02
C PHE A 80 -14.19 -3.69 -12.52
N PRO A 81 -15.23 -3.99 -13.33
CA PRO A 81 -15.18 -4.41 -14.73
C PRO A 81 -14.73 -3.27 -15.66
N PHE A 82 -13.99 -3.59 -16.72
CA PHE A 82 -13.57 -2.57 -17.70
C PHE A 82 -14.47 -2.65 -18.94
N PRO A 83 -15.17 -1.57 -19.34
CA PRO A 83 -16.09 -1.62 -20.46
C PRO A 83 -15.40 -2.10 -21.75
N GLU A 84 -16.01 -3.07 -22.43
CA GLU A 84 -15.47 -3.62 -23.68
C GLU A 84 -15.40 -2.53 -24.77
N SER A 85 -16.35 -1.61 -24.76
CA SER A 85 -16.41 -0.46 -25.66
C SER A 85 -15.22 0.51 -25.53
N LEU A 86 -14.40 0.37 -24.49
CA LEU A 86 -13.28 1.24 -24.16
C LEU A 86 -11.90 0.54 -24.32
N GLU A 87 -11.84 -0.66 -24.90
CA GLU A 87 -10.59 -1.41 -25.05
C GLU A 87 -9.49 -0.63 -25.80
N GLY A 88 -8.26 -0.67 -25.28
CA GLY A 88 -7.08 -0.04 -25.90
C GLY A 88 -6.90 1.46 -25.66
N LYS A 89 -7.76 2.10 -24.85
CA LYS A 89 -7.76 3.55 -24.64
C LYS A 89 -7.75 3.93 -23.15
N SER A 90 -7.42 5.19 -22.86
CA SER A 90 -7.35 5.78 -21.52
C SER A 90 -8.45 6.81 -21.30
N PHE A 91 -9.24 6.68 -20.23
CA PHE A 91 -10.43 7.51 -20.03
C PHE A 91 -10.49 8.20 -18.68
N CYS A 92 -11.10 9.38 -18.64
CA CYS A 92 -11.49 9.99 -17.38
C CYS A 92 -12.62 9.17 -16.73
N LYS A 93 -12.78 9.33 -15.41
CA LYS A 93 -13.82 8.66 -14.62
C LYS A 93 -15.22 8.81 -15.24
N SER A 94 -15.58 10.01 -15.69
CA SER A 94 -16.91 10.27 -16.26
C SER A 94 -17.15 9.47 -17.55
N CYS A 95 -16.19 9.49 -18.47
CA CYS A 95 -16.29 8.75 -19.73
C CYS A 95 -16.30 7.22 -19.51
N TRP A 96 -15.53 6.74 -18.53
CA TRP A 96 -15.56 5.35 -18.11
C TRP A 96 -16.93 4.97 -17.53
N ALA A 97 -17.47 5.78 -16.61
CA ALA A 97 -18.75 5.52 -15.97
C ALA A 97 -19.91 5.52 -16.96
N GLU A 98 -19.93 6.46 -17.91
CA GLU A 98 -20.90 6.49 -19.00
C GLU A 98 -20.88 5.22 -19.85
N ALA A 99 -19.70 4.72 -20.19
CA ALA A 99 -19.57 3.50 -20.99
C ALA A 99 -20.02 2.27 -20.21
N TYR A 100 -19.62 2.18 -18.94
CA TYR A 100 -20.02 1.11 -18.05
C TYR A 100 -21.53 1.06 -17.85
N LEU A 101 -22.16 2.20 -17.57
CA LEU A 101 -23.62 2.29 -17.40
C LEU A 101 -24.36 1.82 -18.66
N LYS A 102 -23.90 2.19 -19.85
CA LYS A 102 -24.48 1.72 -21.12
C LYS A 102 -24.37 0.21 -21.30
N GLU A 103 -23.29 -0.40 -20.85
CA GLU A 103 -23.12 -1.85 -20.92
C GLU A 103 -24.03 -2.57 -19.90
N CYS A 104 -24.16 -2.01 -18.68
CA CYS A 104 -25.13 -2.49 -17.69
C CYS A 104 -26.57 -2.42 -18.22
N GLU A 105 -26.96 -1.31 -18.84
CA GLU A 105 -28.30 -1.13 -19.44
C GLU A 105 -28.57 -2.13 -20.58
N LYS A 106 -27.56 -2.45 -21.39
CA LYS A 106 -27.66 -3.48 -22.44
C LYS A 106 -27.84 -4.88 -21.86
N GLY A 107 -27.09 -5.22 -20.80
CA GLY A 107 -27.24 -6.49 -20.09
C GLY A 107 -28.60 -6.63 -19.39
N SER A 108 -29.24 -5.51 -19.06
CA SER A 108 -30.56 -5.46 -18.41
C SER A 108 -31.74 -5.68 -19.37
N ASN A 109 -31.52 -5.64 -20.68
CA ASN A 109 -32.58 -5.76 -21.71
C ASN A 109 -32.84 -7.20 -22.18
N ILE A 110 -32.33 -8.21 -21.46
CA ILE A 110 -32.77 -9.59 -21.63
C ILE A 110 -34.15 -9.70 -20.96
N LYS A 111 -35.20 -9.50 -21.76
CA LYS A 111 -36.58 -9.81 -21.37
C LYS A 111 -36.65 -11.30 -21.01
N LEU A 112 -36.98 -11.59 -19.75
CA LEU A 112 -37.59 -12.87 -19.36
C LEU A 112 -38.94 -13.05 -20.06
#